data_AF-A0A970BPE9-F1
#
_entry.id   AF-A0A970BPE9-F1
#
_cell.length_a   1.000
_cell.length_b   1.000
_cell.length_c   1.000
_cell.angle_alpha   90.00
_cell.angle_beta   90.00
_cell.angle_gamma   90.00
#
_symmetry.space_group_name_H-M   'P 1'
#
loop_
_entity.id
_entity.type
_entity.pdbx_description
1 polymer ?
#
loop_
_entity_poly.entity_id
_entity_poly.type
_entity_poly.pdbx_seq_one_letter_code
_entity_poly.pdbx_strand_id
1 'polypeptide(L)'
;RASRGLNAANSIWIWGQGKRPELPNLSESFGIKGSVISAVDLIQGIGICAGLHVVDVPGATGTIDTNYKGKAKAAINEFQRGQDYVFIHIEAPDESGHRAEIDNKVKSISLIDQEILKPIWEHLEESRLSMGEDYRLLVLPDHPTPLTLRTHTGDPVPFALYSSDGCYNAPTSGYDEIRARESGVYLDEGFRLFGKFIKGEEI
;
A
#
# COMPACT_ATOMS: atom_id res chain seq x y z
N ARG A 1 38.40 -7.36 0.25
CA ARG A 1 38.27 -6.02 -0.38
C ARG A 1 39.63 -5.34 -0.48
N ALA A 2 40.32 -5.13 0.65
CA ALA A 2 41.65 -4.52 0.69
C ALA A 2 42.72 -5.23 -0.18
N SER A 3 42.80 -6.57 -0.14
CA SER A 3 43.73 -7.34 -0.99
C SER A 3 43.47 -7.22 -2.50
N ARG A 4 42.31 -6.69 -2.90
CA ARG A 4 41.94 -6.43 -4.30
C ARG A 4 41.98 -4.92 -4.65
N GLY A 5 42.53 -4.07 -3.76
CA GLY A 5 42.57 -2.62 -3.96
C GLY A 5 41.22 -1.88 -3.80
N LEU A 6 40.19 -2.53 -3.24
CA LEU A 6 38.87 -1.91 -3.03
C LEU A 6 38.73 -1.35 -1.61
N ASN A 7 37.97 -0.25 -1.47
CA ASN A 7 37.65 0.37 -0.17
C ASN A 7 37.13 -0.67 0.84
N ALA A 8 37.80 -0.78 1.98
CA ALA A 8 37.40 -1.70 3.05
C ALA A 8 36.13 -1.20 3.75
N ALA A 9 35.20 -2.10 4.04
CA ALA A 9 34.04 -1.82 4.89
C ALA A 9 34.42 -2.11 6.35
N ASN A 10 35.22 -1.24 6.96
CA ASN A 10 35.82 -1.43 8.30
C ASN A 10 35.28 -0.45 9.35
N SER A 11 34.21 0.27 9.04
CA SER A 11 33.51 1.17 9.95
C SER A 11 32.01 0.91 9.88
N ILE A 12 31.30 1.15 10.97
CA ILE A 12 29.84 1.08 11.03
C ILE A 12 29.29 2.49 11.23
N TRP A 13 28.21 2.81 10.50
CA TRP A 13 27.44 4.05 10.69
C TRP A 13 26.07 3.64 11.23
N ILE A 14 25.88 3.78 12.53
CA ILE A 14 24.59 3.52 13.17
C ILE A 14 23.78 4.82 13.14
N TRP A 15 22.57 4.76 12.59
CA TRP A 15 21.64 5.88 12.54
C TRP A 15 20.20 5.34 12.61
N GLY A 16 19.23 6.19 12.98
CA GLY A 16 17.82 5.76 13.09
C GLY A 16 17.49 4.96 14.35
N GLN A 17 18.03 5.38 15.51
CA GLN A 17 17.74 4.74 16.80
C GLN A 17 16.24 4.77 17.09
N GLY A 18 15.65 3.60 17.37
CA GLY A 18 14.22 3.48 17.66
C GLY A 18 13.93 2.43 18.73
N LYS A 19 12.72 2.48 19.29
CA LYS A 19 12.16 1.42 20.14
C LYS A 19 11.00 0.77 19.39
N ARG A 20 10.69 -0.47 19.73
CA ARG A 20 9.49 -1.14 19.22
C ARG A 20 8.25 -0.30 19.57
N PRO A 21 7.44 0.12 18.59
CA PRO A 21 6.21 0.84 18.86
C PRO A 21 5.17 -0.10 19.49
N GLU A 22 4.37 0.43 20.41
CA GLU A 22 3.16 -0.22 20.91
C GLU A 22 2.02 0.14 19.96
N LEU A 23 1.75 -0.73 18.99
CA LEU A 23 0.61 -0.61 18.10
C LEU A 23 -0.51 -1.53 18.59
N PRO A 24 -1.79 -1.09 18.56
CA PRO A 24 -2.91 -1.97 18.80
C PRO A 24 -2.90 -3.13 17.80
N ASN A 25 -3.18 -4.33 18.29
CA ASN A 25 -3.33 -5.49 17.42
C ASN A 25 -4.64 -5.34 16.62
N LEU A 26 -4.60 -5.59 15.30
CA LEU A 26 -5.80 -5.50 14.44
C LEU A 26 -6.90 -6.47 14.86
N SER A 27 -6.54 -7.68 15.27
CA SER A 27 -7.51 -8.68 15.73
C SER A 27 -8.20 -8.23 17.02
N GLU A 28 -7.46 -7.64 17.96
CA GLU A 28 -8.04 -7.11 19.20
C GLU A 28 -8.89 -5.85 18.94
N SER A 29 -8.46 -5.00 18.01
CA SER A 29 -9.10 -3.69 17.77
C SER A 29 -10.32 -3.77 16.85
N PHE A 30 -10.30 -4.68 15.89
CA PHE A 30 -11.29 -4.76 14.81
C PHE A 30 -11.86 -6.17 14.58
N GLY A 31 -11.35 -7.19 15.28
CA GLY A 31 -11.84 -8.57 15.12
C GLY A 31 -11.41 -9.24 13.81
N ILE A 32 -10.42 -8.68 13.10
CA ILE A 32 -9.94 -9.17 11.80
C ILE A 32 -8.53 -9.74 11.89
N LYS A 33 -8.23 -10.70 11.03
CA LYS A 33 -6.85 -11.13 10.72
C LYS A 33 -6.47 -10.63 9.33
N GLY A 34 -5.19 -10.32 9.16
CA GLY A 34 -4.73 -9.88 7.86
C GLY A 34 -3.26 -10.10 7.60
N SER A 35 -2.87 -9.77 6.38
CA SER A 35 -1.52 -9.96 5.86
C SER A 35 -0.94 -8.67 5.32
N VAL A 36 0.39 -8.55 5.35
CA VAL A 36 1.16 -7.47 4.74
C VAL A 36 2.08 -8.01 3.65
N ILE A 37 1.98 -7.42 2.46
CA ILE A 37 2.83 -7.70 1.31
C ILE A 37 3.63 -6.44 0.99
N SER A 38 4.92 -6.46 1.29
CA SER A 38 5.82 -5.33 1.02
C SER A 38 7.21 -5.83 0.65
N ALA A 39 7.93 -5.03 -0.14
CA ALA A 39 9.37 -5.22 -0.38
C ALA A 39 10.24 -4.46 0.64
N VAL A 40 9.62 -3.59 1.46
CA VAL A 40 10.31 -2.66 2.35
C VAL A 40 10.21 -3.16 3.78
N ASP A 41 11.37 -3.43 4.40
CA ASP A 41 11.49 -3.99 5.75
C ASP A 41 10.78 -3.14 6.81
N LEU A 42 10.83 -1.81 6.68
CA LEU A 42 10.13 -0.89 7.59
C LEU A 42 8.62 -1.17 7.63
N ILE A 43 8.01 -1.32 6.46
CA ILE A 43 6.57 -1.58 6.32
C ILE A 43 6.21 -2.98 6.84
N GLN A 44 7.05 -3.98 6.56
CA GLN A 44 6.87 -5.32 7.12
C GLN A 44 6.94 -5.28 8.66
N GLY A 45 7.90 -4.55 9.22
CA GLY A 45 8.06 -4.36 10.66
C GLY A 45 6.86 -3.69 11.32
N ILE A 46 6.28 -2.66 10.68
CA ILE A 46 5.03 -2.03 11.14
C ILE A 46 3.89 -3.04 11.12
N GLY A 47 3.76 -3.82 10.04
CA GLY A 47 2.75 -4.87 9.96
C GLY A 47 2.87 -5.92 11.06
N ILE A 48 4.10 -6.39 11.36
CA ILE A 48 4.36 -7.30 12.49
C ILE A 48 3.93 -6.65 13.81
N CYS A 49 4.24 -5.37 14.02
CA CYS A 49 3.85 -4.66 15.23
C CYS A 49 2.32 -4.54 15.36
N ALA A 50 1.60 -4.45 14.25
CA ALA A 50 0.14 -4.40 14.18
C ALA A 50 -0.54 -5.80 14.20
N GLY A 51 0.24 -6.88 14.21
CA GLY A 51 -0.26 -8.26 14.23
C GLY A 51 -0.58 -8.87 12.86
N LEU A 52 -0.11 -8.26 11.77
CA LEU A 52 -0.28 -8.78 10.41
C LEU A 52 0.70 -9.93 10.11
N HIS A 53 0.24 -10.90 9.32
CA HIS A 53 1.10 -11.93 8.74
C HIS A 53 1.95 -11.35 7.59
N VAL A 54 3.27 -11.43 7.70
CA VAL A 54 4.17 -10.99 6.61
C VAL A 54 4.22 -12.04 5.52
N VAL A 55 4.02 -11.61 4.28
CA VAL A 55 4.03 -12.48 3.10
C VAL A 55 5.20 -12.12 2.20
N ASP A 56 6.13 -13.06 2.09
CA ASP A 56 7.29 -12.93 1.22
C ASP A 56 6.92 -13.22 -0.23
N VAL A 57 7.25 -12.27 -1.11
CA VAL A 57 7.03 -12.39 -2.56
C VAL A 57 8.37 -12.42 -3.28
N PRO A 58 8.76 -13.56 -3.88
CA PRO A 58 10.00 -13.64 -4.65
C PRO A 58 10.06 -12.58 -5.76
N GLY A 59 11.17 -11.83 -5.82
CA GLY A 59 11.36 -10.74 -6.78
C GLY A 59 10.64 -9.44 -6.41
N ALA A 60 10.09 -9.29 -5.21
CA ALA A 60 9.66 -8.00 -4.71
C ALA A 60 10.88 -7.16 -4.28
N THR A 61 11.21 -6.13 -5.05
CA THR A 61 12.45 -5.34 -4.88
C THR A 61 12.23 -3.91 -4.44
N GLY A 62 10.99 -3.42 -4.48
CA GLY A 62 10.65 -2.02 -4.20
C GLY A 62 10.96 -1.04 -5.34
N THR A 63 11.59 -1.51 -6.43
CA THR A 63 11.89 -0.70 -7.62
C THR A 63 10.85 -0.92 -8.73
N ILE A 64 11.00 -0.20 -9.86
CA ILE A 64 10.14 -0.36 -11.04
C ILE A 64 10.09 -1.79 -11.60
N ASP A 65 11.11 -2.61 -11.35
CA ASP A 65 11.18 -4.00 -11.80
C ASP A 65 10.69 -5.00 -10.74
N THR A 66 10.02 -4.51 -9.68
CA THR A 66 9.44 -5.36 -8.64
C THR A 66 8.41 -6.33 -9.24
N ASN A 67 8.23 -7.49 -8.61
CA ASN A 67 7.24 -8.47 -9.05
C ASN A 67 5.80 -8.08 -8.70
N TYR A 68 5.19 -7.18 -9.49
CA TYR A 68 3.80 -6.73 -9.29
C TYR A 68 2.81 -7.89 -9.32
N LYS A 69 2.81 -8.70 -10.39
CA LYS A 69 1.93 -9.88 -10.51
C LYS A 69 2.07 -10.85 -9.35
N GLY A 70 3.30 -11.04 -8.86
CA GLY A 70 3.58 -11.87 -7.69
C GLY A 70 2.90 -11.32 -6.43
N LYS A 71 2.91 -10.00 -6.22
CA LYS A 71 2.23 -9.36 -5.09
C LYS A 71 0.71 -9.51 -5.19
N ALA A 72 0.12 -9.29 -6.37
CA ALA A 72 -1.32 -9.53 -6.58
C ALA A 72 -1.71 -10.99 -6.32
N LYS A 73 -0.95 -11.94 -6.87
CA LYS A 73 -1.19 -13.37 -6.65
C LYS A 73 -1.07 -13.75 -5.18
N ALA A 74 -0.09 -13.19 -4.48
CA ALA A 74 0.07 -13.42 -3.04
C ALA A 74 -1.13 -12.90 -2.25
N ALA A 75 -1.65 -11.71 -2.59
CA ALA A 75 -2.83 -11.16 -1.94
C ALA A 75 -4.08 -12.05 -2.14
N ILE A 76 -4.32 -12.49 -3.37
CA ILE A 76 -5.42 -13.42 -3.71
C ILE A 76 -5.29 -14.73 -2.91
N ASN A 77 -4.10 -15.31 -2.84
CA ASN A 77 -3.87 -16.53 -2.07
C ASN A 77 -4.16 -16.34 -0.57
N GLU A 78 -3.88 -15.17 -0.01
CA GLU A 78 -4.16 -14.89 1.40
C GLU A 78 -5.65 -14.78 1.69
N PHE A 79 -6.43 -14.13 0.80
CA PHE A 79 -7.90 -14.17 0.89
C PHE A 79 -8.43 -15.61 0.78
N GLN A 80 -7.90 -16.42 -0.13
CA GLN A 80 -8.28 -17.84 -0.26
C GLN A 80 -7.91 -18.69 0.96
N ARG A 81 -6.92 -18.27 1.75
CA ARG A 81 -6.56 -18.86 3.04
C ARG A 81 -7.41 -18.33 4.20
N GLY A 82 -8.37 -17.47 3.88
CA GLY A 82 -9.36 -16.91 4.79
C GLY A 82 -8.86 -15.71 5.57
N GLN A 83 -7.87 -14.95 5.09
CA GLN A 83 -7.58 -13.62 5.67
C GLN A 83 -8.73 -12.66 5.37
N ASP A 84 -9.05 -11.79 6.33
CA ASP A 84 -10.12 -10.79 6.16
C ASP A 84 -9.58 -9.50 5.51
N TYR A 85 -8.27 -9.28 5.63
CA TYR A 85 -7.60 -8.05 5.21
C TYR A 85 -6.23 -8.33 4.61
N VAL A 86 -5.89 -7.64 3.52
CA VAL A 86 -4.54 -7.67 2.94
C VAL A 86 -4.07 -6.25 2.64
N PHE A 87 -2.97 -5.84 3.28
CA PHE A 87 -2.26 -4.61 2.99
C PHE A 87 -1.17 -4.85 1.95
N ILE A 88 -1.22 -4.16 0.83
CA ILE A 88 -0.26 -4.29 -0.27
C ILE A 88 0.48 -2.98 -0.44
N HIS A 89 1.79 -3.02 -0.26
CA HIS A 89 2.66 -1.87 -0.38
C HIS A 89 3.49 -1.91 -1.65
N ILE A 90 3.52 -0.79 -2.38
CA ILE A 90 4.26 -0.63 -3.63
C ILE A 90 5.13 0.63 -3.57
N GLU A 91 6.42 0.42 -3.41
CA GLU A 91 7.44 1.47 -3.22
C GLU A 91 7.83 2.22 -4.51
N ALA A 92 7.71 1.56 -5.67
CA ALA A 92 8.27 2.05 -6.93
C ALA A 92 7.90 3.51 -7.33
N PRO A 93 6.67 4.01 -7.08
CA PRO A 93 6.33 5.40 -7.38
C PRO A 93 7.12 6.42 -6.55
N ASP A 94 7.42 6.09 -5.29
CA ASP A 94 8.16 6.97 -4.37
C ASP A 94 9.63 7.09 -4.77
N GLU A 95 10.26 5.94 -4.94
CA GLU A 95 11.65 5.80 -5.42
C GLU A 95 11.87 6.54 -6.75
N SER A 96 10.89 6.50 -7.66
CA SER A 96 10.91 7.27 -8.91
C SER A 96 10.79 8.78 -8.66
N GLY A 97 10.00 9.19 -7.66
CA GLY A 97 9.89 10.56 -7.17
C GLY A 97 11.23 11.11 -6.67
N HIS A 98 11.92 10.37 -5.80
CA HIS A 98 13.24 10.74 -5.28
C HIS A 98 14.30 10.87 -6.39
N ARG A 99 14.23 10.05 -7.43
CA ARG A 99 15.17 10.12 -8.58
C ARG A 99 14.76 11.09 -9.68
N ALA A 100 13.62 11.77 -9.56
CA ALA A 100 13.04 12.62 -10.61
C ALA A 100 12.82 11.88 -11.94
N GLU A 101 12.43 10.62 -11.88
CA GLU A 101 12.18 9.76 -13.05
C GLU A 101 10.70 9.80 -13.43
N ILE A 102 10.32 10.75 -14.29
CA ILE A 102 8.92 10.96 -14.71
C ILE A 102 8.34 9.68 -15.33
N ASP A 103 9.05 9.11 -16.32
CA ASP A 103 8.56 7.96 -17.06
C ASP A 103 8.40 6.72 -16.17
N ASN A 104 9.34 6.48 -15.26
CA ASN A 104 9.23 5.37 -14.30
C ASN A 104 8.12 5.60 -13.28
N LYS A 105 7.91 6.84 -12.82
CA LYS A 105 6.82 7.16 -11.90
C LYS A 105 5.47 6.89 -12.57
N VAL A 106 5.24 7.39 -13.79
CA VAL A 106 4.02 7.13 -14.56
C VAL A 106 3.85 5.64 -14.84
N LYS A 107 4.90 4.97 -15.32
CA LYS A 107 4.88 3.52 -15.60
C LYS A 107 4.55 2.71 -14.36
N SER A 108 5.10 3.06 -13.20
CA SER A 108 4.83 2.35 -11.94
C SER A 108 3.35 2.45 -11.56
N ILE A 109 2.73 3.62 -11.72
CA ILE A 109 1.29 3.82 -11.46
C ILE A 109 0.45 2.98 -12.44
N SER A 110 0.80 2.96 -13.73
CA SER A 110 0.12 2.11 -14.71
C SER A 110 0.26 0.61 -14.42
N LEU A 111 1.43 0.16 -13.93
CA LEU A 111 1.64 -1.23 -13.52
C LEU A 111 0.87 -1.57 -12.25
N ILE A 112 0.72 -0.64 -11.29
CA ILE A 112 -0.15 -0.82 -10.13
C ILE A 112 -1.59 -1.05 -10.59
N ASP A 113 -2.10 -0.20 -11.48
CA ASP A 113 -3.46 -0.34 -12.00
C ASP A 113 -3.69 -1.71 -12.68
N GLN A 114 -2.81 -2.08 -13.61
CA GLN A 114 -2.99 -3.26 -14.45
C GLN A 114 -2.57 -4.58 -13.80
N GLU A 115 -1.52 -4.59 -12.99
CA GLU A 115 -0.92 -5.82 -12.46
C GLU A 115 -1.19 -6.04 -10.97
N ILE A 116 -1.72 -5.03 -10.25
CA ILE A 116 -2.16 -5.15 -8.85
C ILE A 116 -3.67 -4.98 -8.73
N LEU A 117 -4.19 -3.78 -9.00
CA LEU A 117 -5.57 -3.43 -8.69
C LEU A 117 -6.56 -4.27 -9.50
N LYS A 118 -6.38 -4.34 -10.82
CA LYS A 118 -7.30 -5.08 -11.70
C LYS A 118 -7.42 -6.57 -11.32
N PRO A 119 -6.34 -7.37 -11.21
CA PRO A 119 -6.48 -8.78 -10.86
C PRO A 119 -7.12 -9.03 -9.49
N ILE A 120 -6.83 -8.17 -8.50
CA ILE A 120 -7.43 -8.29 -7.16
C ILE A 120 -8.91 -7.92 -7.20
N TRP A 121 -9.26 -6.84 -7.88
CA TRP A 121 -10.65 -6.43 -8.06
C TRP A 121 -11.47 -7.53 -8.75
N GLU A 122 -10.95 -8.08 -9.86
CA GLU A 122 -11.61 -9.17 -10.59
C GLU A 122 -11.85 -10.40 -9.69
N HIS A 123 -10.87 -10.76 -8.85
CA HIS A 123 -11.02 -11.84 -7.88
C HIS A 123 -12.08 -11.54 -6.80
N LEU A 124 -12.10 -10.32 -6.26
CA LEU A 124 -13.07 -9.91 -5.24
C LEU A 124 -14.49 -9.83 -5.81
N GLU A 125 -14.66 -9.31 -7.02
CA GLU A 125 -15.96 -9.34 -7.73
C GLU A 125 -16.41 -10.77 -8.03
N GLU A 126 -15.52 -11.66 -8.44
CA GLU A 126 -15.85 -13.07 -8.62
C GLU A 126 -16.32 -13.70 -7.30
N SER A 127 -15.62 -13.43 -6.19
CA SER A 127 -16.04 -13.88 -4.85
C SER A 127 -17.42 -13.35 -4.49
N ARG A 128 -17.66 -12.06 -4.69
CA ARG A 128 -18.96 -11.43 -4.43
C ARG A 128 -20.09 -12.06 -5.24
N LEU A 129 -19.88 -12.27 -6.54
CA LEU A 129 -20.91 -12.82 -7.43
C LEU A 129 -21.18 -14.31 -7.19
N SER A 130 -20.16 -15.08 -6.77
CA SER A 130 -20.26 -16.53 -6.60
C SER A 130 -20.63 -16.95 -5.16
N MET A 131 -20.17 -16.23 -4.15
CA MET A 131 -20.31 -16.56 -2.73
C MET A 131 -21.12 -15.53 -1.94
N GLY A 132 -21.42 -14.36 -2.52
CA GLY A 132 -22.16 -13.29 -1.83
C GLY A 132 -21.33 -12.55 -0.77
N GLU A 133 -20.00 -12.63 -0.86
CA GLU A 133 -19.09 -11.95 0.05
C GLU A 133 -18.86 -10.50 -0.40
N ASP A 134 -19.33 -9.54 0.41
CA ASP A 134 -19.03 -8.13 0.18
C ASP A 134 -17.56 -7.82 0.50
N TYR A 135 -17.01 -6.84 -0.21
CA TYR A 135 -15.63 -6.40 -0.03
C TYR A 135 -15.53 -4.88 -0.09
N ARG A 136 -14.40 -4.38 0.43
CA ARG A 136 -14.00 -2.99 0.33
C ARG A 136 -12.59 -2.89 -0.22
N LEU A 137 -12.32 -1.85 -1.00
CA LEU A 137 -11.00 -1.54 -1.52
C LEU A 137 -10.64 -0.08 -1.19
N LEU A 138 -9.47 0.10 -0.58
CA LEU A 138 -8.91 1.41 -0.27
C LEU A 138 -7.56 1.57 -0.98
N VAL A 139 -7.44 2.61 -1.81
CA VAL A 139 -6.24 2.92 -2.59
C VAL A 139 -5.78 4.34 -2.29
N LEU A 140 -4.54 4.51 -1.84
CA LEU A 140 -3.90 5.79 -1.57
C LEU A 140 -2.37 5.62 -1.50
N PRO A 141 -1.58 6.66 -1.83
CA PRO A 141 -0.22 6.76 -1.33
C PRO A 141 -0.24 7.19 0.15
N ASP A 142 0.83 6.89 0.87
CA ASP A 142 1.03 7.30 2.26
C ASP A 142 1.59 8.73 2.38
N HIS A 143 2.32 9.20 1.36
CA HIS A 143 2.75 10.60 1.25
C HIS A 143 2.98 11.05 -0.21
N PRO A 144 3.00 12.37 -0.48
CA PRO A 144 3.46 12.92 -1.74
C PRO A 144 4.99 12.99 -1.81
N THR A 145 5.54 12.63 -2.95
CA THR A 145 6.97 12.81 -3.29
C THR A 145 7.09 13.52 -4.64
N PRO A 146 6.97 14.87 -4.68
CA PRO A 146 6.97 15.63 -5.92
C PRO A 146 8.32 15.53 -6.65
N LEU A 147 8.29 15.30 -7.97
CA LEU A 147 9.49 15.13 -8.80
C LEU A 147 10.43 16.35 -8.78
N THR A 148 9.87 17.55 -8.59
CA THR A 148 10.63 18.81 -8.49
C THR A 148 11.38 18.94 -7.17
N LEU A 149 10.84 18.38 -6.08
CA LEU A 149 11.40 18.46 -4.73
C LEU A 149 12.23 17.23 -4.36
N ARG A 150 11.93 16.07 -4.96
CA ARG A 150 12.64 14.79 -4.76
C ARG A 150 12.69 14.36 -3.30
N THR A 151 11.72 14.79 -2.52
CA THR A 151 11.56 14.50 -1.11
C THR A 151 10.09 14.57 -0.74
N HIS A 152 9.75 14.05 0.43
CA HIS A 152 8.37 13.99 0.89
C HIS A 152 7.86 15.39 1.22
N THR A 153 6.58 15.64 0.96
CA THR A 153 5.90 16.85 1.45
C THR A 153 4.76 16.49 2.40
N GLY A 154 4.24 17.51 3.09
CA GLY A 154 3.07 17.38 3.96
C GLY A 154 1.75 17.69 3.26
N ASP A 155 1.73 17.75 1.93
CA ASP A 155 0.50 17.99 1.17
C ASP A 155 -0.46 16.79 1.31
N PRO A 156 -1.79 17.01 1.22
CA PRO A 156 -2.75 15.91 1.26
C PRO A 156 -2.59 14.98 0.05
N VAL A 157 -2.90 13.70 0.26
CA VAL A 157 -2.87 12.65 -0.76
C VAL A 157 -4.28 12.31 -1.26
N PRO A 158 -4.46 11.92 -2.53
CA PRO A 158 -5.73 11.42 -3.02
C PRO A 158 -5.98 10.00 -2.47
N PHE A 159 -7.23 9.68 -2.13
CA PHE A 159 -7.64 8.30 -1.84
C PHE A 159 -8.89 7.93 -2.62
N ALA A 160 -9.02 6.64 -2.93
CA ALA A 160 -10.22 6.04 -3.47
C ALA A 160 -10.70 4.96 -2.50
N LEU A 161 -11.96 5.05 -2.09
CA LEU A 161 -12.62 4.06 -1.25
C LEU A 161 -13.83 3.51 -2.00
N TYR A 162 -13.84 2.19 -2.18
CA TYR A 162 -14.94 1.45 -2.78
C TYR A 162 -15.49 0.43 -1.79
N SER A 163 -16.80 0.25 -1.79
CA SER A 163 -17.50 -0.78 -1.01
C SER A 163 -18.57 -1.42 -1.89
N SER A 164 -18.56 -2.75 -1.99
CA SER A 164 -19.46 -3.48 -2.88
C SER A 164 -20.92 -3.52 -2.42
N ASP A 165 -21.15 -3.27 -1.13
CA ASP A 165 -22.46 -3.11 -0.50
C ASP A 165 -23.17 -1.79 -0.90
N GLY A 166 -22.50 -0.93 -1.68
CA GLY A 166 -23.03 0.33 -2.16
C GLY A 166 -23.02 1.47 -1.13
N CYS A 167 -22.29 1.33 -0.01
CA CYS A 167 -22.17 2.39 1.00
C CYS A 167 -21.47 3.66 0.49
N TYR A 168 -20.65 3.58 -0.56
CA TYR A 168 -19.96 4.75 -1.14
C TYR A 168 -20.34 4.92 -2.62
N ASN A 169 -21.07 5.99 -2.95
CA ASN A 169 -21.55 6.27 -4.32
C ASN A 169 -21.21 7.69 -4.79
N ALA A 170 -19.96 8.13 -4.62
CA ALA A 170 -19.51 9.39 -5.21
C ALA A 170 -19.15 9.16 -6.69
N PRO A 171 -19.86 9.77 -7.66
CA PRO A 171 -19.50 9.64 -9.06
C PRO A 171 -18.17 10.37 -9.32
N THR A 172 -17.14 9.62 -9.73
CA THR A 172 -15.88 10.19 -10.24
C THR A 172 -15.51 9.54 -11.58
N SER A 173 -14.84 10.32 -12.43
CA SER A 173 -14.38 9.89 -13.76
C SER A 173 -12.93 9.40 -13.78
N GLY A 174 -12.24 9.38 -12.62
CA GLY A 174 -10.84 8.99 -12.51
C GLY A 174 -10.27 9.19 -11.11
N TYR A 175 -8.98 8.87 -10.97
CA TYR A 175 -8.22 8.97 -9.72
C TYR A 175 -6.94 9.77 -9.93
N ASP A 176 -6.92 10.99 -9.40
CA ASP A 176 -5.79 11.92 -9.38
C ASP A 176 -6.04 13.03 -8.34
N GLU A 177 -5.03 13.85 -8.09
CA GLU A 177 -5.05 14.93 -7.10
C GLU A 177 -6.07 16.04 -7.43
N ILE A 178 -6.38 16.28 -8.71
CA ILE A 178 -7.34 17.32 -9.13
C ILE A 178 -8.76 16.83 -8.83
N ARG A 179 -9.10 15.63 -9.30
CA ARG A 179 -10.42 15.01 -9.07
C ARG A 179 -10.68 14.75 -7.59
N ALA A 180 -9.66 14.34 -6.84
CA ALA A 180 -9.79 14.18 -5.38
C ALA A 180 -10.18 15.49 -4.70
N ARG A 181 -9.54 16.61 -5.09
CA ARG A 181 -9.91 17.95 -4.58
C ARG A 181 -11.32 18.36 -4.99
N GLU A 182 -11.70 18.10 -6.23
CA GLU A 182 -13.03 18.43 -6.76
C GLU A 182 -14.16 17.61 -6.11
N SER A 183 -13.85 16.41 -5.59
CA SER A 183 -14.84 15.56 -4.90
C SER A 183 -15.41 16.20 -3.63
N GLY A 184 -14.69 17.14 -3.01
CA GLY A 184 -15.04 17.75 -1.73
C GLY A 184 -14.91 16.82 -0.51
N VAL A 185 -14.56 15.55 -0.69
CA VAL A 185 -14.32 14.60 0.40
C VAL A 185 -12.92 14.86 0.97
N TYR A 186 -12.84 15.24 2.24
CA TYR A 186 -11.58 15.55 2.91
C TYR A 186 -11.58 15.02 4.34
N LEU A 187 -10.50 14.33 4.71
CA LEU A 187 -10.28 13.84 6.07
C LEU A 187 -8.95 14.39 6.58
N ASP A 188 -9.02 15.29 7.57
CA ASP A 188 -7.85 15.94 8.13
C ASP A 188 -6.98 14.96 8.94
N GLU A 189 -7.64 14.13 9.76
CA GLU A 189 -6.97 13.10 10.56
C GLU A 189 -6.88 11.78 9.77
N GLY A 190 -5.92 11.71 8.84
CA GLY A 190 -5.75 10.55 7.94
C GLY A 190 -5.63 9.19 8.63
N PHE A 191 -5.09 9.13 9.85
CA PHE A 191 -5.01 7.88 10.64
C PHE A 191 -6.39 7.29 10.99
N ARG A 192 -7.47 8.07 10.91
CA ARG A 192 -8.85 7.58 11.12
C ARG A 192 -9.40 6.84 9.91
N LEU A 193 -8.82 7.03 8.72
CA LEU A 193 -9.33 6.46 7.46
C LEU A 193 -9.42 4.94 7.52
N PHE A 194 -8.42 4.27 8.09
CA PHE A 194 -8.41 2.82 8.24
C PHE A 194 -9.59 2.32 9.10
N GLY A 195 -9.87 2.99 10.21
CA GLY A 195 -11.01 2.63 11.07
C GLY A 195 -12.34 2.77 10.35
N LYS A 196 -12.53 3.85 9.59
CA LYS A 196 -13.73 4.06 8.76
C LYS A 196 -13.86 2.99 7.67
N PHE A 197 -12.75 2.68 6.98
CA PHE A 197 -12.67 1.64 5.96
C PHE A 197 -13.10 0.26 6.48
N ILE A 198 -12.54 -0.18 7.61
CA ILE A 198 -12.87 -1.50 8.18
C ILE A 198 -14.32 -1.57 8.66
N LYS A 199 -14.83 -0.49 9.27
CA LYS A 199 -16.19 -0.46 9.83
C LYS A 199 -17.28 -0.13 8.80
N GLY A 200 -16.91 0.32 7.60
CA GLY A 200 -17.88 0.79 6.60
C GLY A 200 -18.57 2.10 7.02
N GLU A 201 -17.87 2.98 7.71
CA GLU A 201 -18.40 4.28 8.15
C GLU A 201 -18.24 5.33 7.04
N GLU A 202 -19.18 6.27 6.93
CA GLU A 202 -19.07 7.41 6.02
C GLU A 202 -17.83 8.28 6.33
N ILE A 203 -17.23 8.86 5.29
CA ILE A 203 -16.07 9.76 5.40
C ILE A 203 -16.53 11.20 5.54
#